data_AF-A0A7S3W472-F1
#
_entry.id   AF-A0A7S3W472-F1
#
_cell.length_a   1.000
_cell.length_b   1.000
_cell.length_c   1.000
_cell.angle_alpha   90.00
_cell.angle_beta   90.00
_cell.angle_gamma   90.00
#
_symmetry.space_group_name_H-M   'P 1'
#
loop_
_entity.id
_entity.type
_entity.pdbx_description
1 polymer ?
#
loop_
_entity_poly.entity_id
_entity_poly.type
_entity_poly.pdbx_seq_one_letter_code
_entity_poly.pdbx_strand_id
1 'polypeptide(L)'
;MPDRGDVQRRTVATVARELIDRWERMFGLLQAFREQEGHANVPRKHVEDGEQLGGWLQKQRKRYKARGWSEAERKSGRASAMSDEEVERLEALGVAWDPLAEQWERMFGLLQAFQEREGHANVPSAHVEDGEKLGSWLRNQRTRYKARGLSEAERKRRYGRASAMSDEEVERLEALGVA
;
A
#
# COMPACT_ATOMS: atom_id res chain seq x y z
N MET A 1 -35.86 -30.54 -24.12
CA MET A 1 -35.10 -30.70 -22.87
C MET A 1 -33.62 -30.62 -23.24
N PRO A 2 -32.91 -29.51 -23.01
CA PRO A 2 -31.47 -29.49 -23.16
C PRO A 2 -30.78 -29.96 -21.87
N ASP A 3 -29.68 -30.66 -22.12
CA ASP A 3 -28.82 -31.44 -21.25
C ASP A 3 -28.05 -30.58 -20.23
N ARG A 4 -27.90 -31.09 -19.00
CA ARG A 4 -27.12 -30.47 -17.90
C ARG A 4 -25.70 -31.02 -17.94
N GLY A 5 -24.93 -30.68 -18.98
CA GLY A 5 -23.56 -31.17 -19.17
C GLY A 5 -22.49 -30.11 -19.44
N ASP A 6 -22.87 -28.90 -19.89
CA ASP A 6 -21.92 -27.91 -20.41
C ASP A 6 -21.53 -26.82 -19.41
N VAL A 7 -21.15 -27.23 -18.20
CA VAL A 7 -20.55 -26.34 -17.20
C VAL A 7 -19.15 -26.88 -16.88
N GLN A 8 -18.13 -26.16 -17.38
CA GLN A 8 -16.69 -26.32 -17.13
C GLN A 8 -15.91 -27.41 -17.91
N ARG A 9 -15.55 -27.13 -19.17
CA ARG A 9 -14.20 -27.45 -19.70
C ARG A 9 -13.64 -26.25 -20.48
N ARG A 10 -13.12 -25.26 -19.75
CA ARG A 10 -12.40 -24.11 -20.34
C ARG A 10 -10.94 -24.48 -20.62
N THR A 11 -10.44 -24.11 -21.80
CA THR A 11 -9.03 -24.31 -22.17
C THR A 11 -8.12 -23.26 -21.51
N VAL A 12 -6.84 -23.60 -21.32
CA VAL A 12 -5.84 -22.68 -20.73
C VAL A 12 -5.69 -21.39 -21.55
N ALA A 13 -5.79 -21.47 -22.88
CA ALA A 13 -5.69 -20.32 -23.77
C ALA A 13 -6.86 -19.34 -23.60
N THR A 14 -8.10 -19.84 -23.41
CA THR A 14 -9.27 -18.99 -23.16
C THR A 14 -9.15 -18.27 -21.81
N VAL A 15 -8.71 -18.98 -20.77
CA VAL A 15 -8.49 -18.38 -19.44
C VAL A 15 -7.37 -17.36 -19.46
N ALA A 16 -6.27 -17.63 -20.18
CA ALA A 16 -5.16 -16.68 -20.33
C ALA A 16 -5.61 -15.40 -21.04
N ARG A 17 -6.41 -15.52 -22.11
CA ARG A 17 -6.95 -14.36 -22.85
C ARG A 17 -7.92 -13.54 -21.99
N GLU A 18 -8.86 -14.18 -21.29
CA GLU A 18 -9.78 -13.49 -20.37
C GLU A 18 -9.05 -12.77 -19.20
N LEU A 19 -7.93 -13.32 -18.72
CA LEU A 19 -7.13 -12.71 -17.67
C LEU A 19 -6.31 -11.52 -18.18
N ILE A 20 -5.77 -11.60 -19.40
CA ILE A 20 -5.13 -10.46 -20.08
C ILE A 20 -6.15 -9.35 -20.27
N ASP A 21 -7.33 -9.66 -20.82
CA ASP A 21 -8.41 -8.67 -21.02
C ASP A 21 -8.82 -8.00 -19.70
N ARG A 22 -8.88 -8.76 -18.60
CA ARG A 22 -9.17 -8.19 -17.28
C ARG A 22 -8.03 -7.33 -16.75
N TRP A 23 -6.78 -7.76 -16.89
CA TRP A 23 -5.64 -6.98 -16.41
C TRP A 23 -5.56 -5.65 -17.15
N GLU A 24 -5.70 -5.66 -18.47
CA GLU A 24 -5.73 -4.46 -19.31
C GLU A 24 -6.87 -3.53 -18.94
N ARG A 25 -8.08 -4.06 -18.70
CA ARG A 25 -9.23 -3.28 -18.21
C ARG A 25 -8.89 -2.58 -16.89
N MET A 26 -8.35 -3.31 -15.91
CA MET A 26 -8.00 -2.74 -14.60
C MET A 26 -6.87 -1.71 -14.69
N PHE A 27 -5.90 -1.94 -15.58
CA PHE A 27 -4.83 -1.00 -15.86
C PHE A 27 -5.36 0.29 -16.49
N GLY A 28 -6.28 0.20 -17.46
CA GLY A 28 -6.95 1.37 -18.03
C GLY A 28 -7.73 2.18 -17.00
N LEU A 29 -8.43 1.52 -16.06
CA LEU A 29 -9.10 2.20 -14.96
C LEU A 29 -8.10 2.93 -14.03
N LEU A 30 -6.93 2.35 -13.81
CA LEU A 30 -5.87 3.01 -13.05
C LEU A 30 -5.31 4.24 -13.78
N GLN A 31 -5.16 4.18 -15.10
CA GLN A 31 -4.75 5.33 -15.91
C GLN A 31 -5.77 6.47 -15.78
N ALA A 32 -7.05 6.17 -15.96
CA ALA A 32 -8.13 7.14 -15.81
C ALA A 32 -8.15 7.76 -14.40
N PHE A 33 -8.02 6.93 -13.35
CA PHE A 33 -7.93 7.40 -11.97
C PHE A 33 -6.74 8.36 -11.78
N ARG A 34 -5.56 8.01 -12.32
CA ARG A 34 -4.37 8.87 -12.22
C ARG A 34 -4.56 10.19 -12.96
N GLU A 35 -5.16 10.18 -14.13
CA GLU A 35 -5.44 11.39 -14.90
C GLU A 35 -6.40 12.32 -14.15
N GLN A 36 -7.40 11.76 -13.45
CA GLN A 36 -8.35 12.53 -12.66
C GLN A 36 -7.75 13.07 -11.35
N GLU A 37 -7.04 12.23 -10.60
CA GLU A 37 -6.59 12.55 -9.24
C GLU A 37 -5.14 13.06 -9.18
N GLY A 38 -4.41 12.99 -10.30
CA GLY A 38 -2.99 13.34 -10.39
C GLY A 38 -2.03 12.33 -9.74
N HIS A 39 -2.54 11.25 -9.14
CA HIS A 39 -1.75 10.23 -8.44
C HIS A 39 -2.32 8.81 -8.57
N ALA A 40 -1.50 7.78 -8.34
CA ALA A 40 -1.93 6.37 -8.36
C ALA A 40 -2.26 5.79 -6.96
N ASN A 41 -2.47 6.65 -5.96
CA ASN A 41 -2.76 6.25 -4.58
C ASN A 41 -4.23 5.88 -4.37
N VAL A 42 -4.65 4.78 -4.99
CA VAL A 42 -6.04 4.32 -4.92
C VAL A 42 -6.37 3.74 -3.53
N PRO A 43 -7.41 4.25 -2.83
CA PRO A 43 -7.85 3.71 -1.55
C PRO A 43 -8.26 2.24 -1.63
N ARG A 44 -8.00 1.45 -0.58
CA ARG A 44 -8.25 -0.01 -0.59
C ARG A 44 -9.67 -0.43 -0.97
N LYS A 45 -10.68 0.38 -0.61
CA LYS A 45 -12.10 0.11 -0.87
C LYS A 45 -12.64 0.85 -2.10
N HIS A 46 -11.77 1.53 -2.84
CA HIS A 46 -12.18 2.30 -4.01
C HIS A 46 -12.69 1.39 -5.12
N VAL A 47 -13.79 1.82 -5.72
CA VAL A 47 -14.45 1.16 -6.85
C VAL A 47 -14.49 2.17 -7.99
N GLU A 48 -13.97 1.76 -9.15
CA GLU A 48 -13.95 2.54 -10.39
C GLU A 48 -14.73 1.75 -11.44
N ASP A 49 -15.77 2.35 -12.05
CA ASP A 49 -16.64 1.68 -13.03
C ASP A 49 -17.12 0.27 -12.62
N GLY A 50 -17.50 0.13 -11.34
CA GLY A 50 -17.98 -1.13 -10.77
C GLY A 50 -16.88 -2.15 -10.44
N GLU A 51 -15.61 -1.85 -10.73
CA GLU A 51 -14.47 -2.71 -10.44
C GLU A 51 -13.75 -2.28 -9.15
N GLN A 52 -13.38 -3.25 -8.33
CA GLN A 52 -12.66 -3.03 -7.06
C GLN A 52 -11.17 -2.69 -7.31
N LEU A 53 -10.89 -1.51 -7.86
CA LEU A 53 -9.55 -1.06 -8.26
C LEU A 53 -8.56 -1.06 -7.08
N GLY A 54 -8.97 -0.56 -5.92
CA GLY A 54 -8.15 -0.58 -4.71
C GLY A 54 -7.79 -2.00 -4.27
N GLY A 55 -8.75 -2.92 -4.36
CA GLY A 55 -8.54 -4.34 -4.07
C GLY A 55 -7.63 -5.03 -5.09
N TRP A 56 -7.70 -4.63 -6.36
CA TRP A 56 -6.84 -5.13 -7.42
C TRP A 56 -5.38 -4.68 -7.24
N LEU A 57 -5.12 -3.41 -6.93
CA LEU A 57 -3.77 -2.93 -6.63
C LEU A 57 -3.13 -3.65 -5.44
N GLN A 58 -3.91 -4.00 -4.41
CA GLN A 58 -3.42 -4.83 -3.30
C GLN A 58 -2.97 -6.23 -3.75
N LYS A 59 -3.68 -6.82 -4.73
CA LYS A 59 -3.25 -8.09 -5.34
C LYS A 59 -1.96 -7.89 -6.15
N GLN A 60 -1.85 -6.79 -6.91
CA GLN A 60 -0.63 -6.49 -7.67
C GLN A 60 0.58 -6.31 -6.74
N ARG A 61 0.48 -5.54 -5.66
CA ARG A 61 1.56 -5.42 -4.65
C ARG A 61 1.98 -6.76 -4.05
N LYS A 62 1.03 -7.67 -3.84
CA LYS A 62 1.32 -9.03 -3.36
C LYS A 62 2.07 -9.86 -4.41
N ARG A 63 1.68 -9.77 -5.69
CA ARG A 63 2.37 -10.43 -6.81
C ARG A 63 3.78 -9.87 -7.03
N TYR A 64 3.97 -8.57 -6.83
CA TYR A 64 5.28 -7.94 -6.84
C TYR A 64 6.18 -8.53 -5.74
N LYS A 65 5.71 -8.59 -4.49
CA LYS A 65 6.44 -9.25 -3.39
C LYS A 65 6.76 -10.72 -3.69
N ALA A 66 5.86 -11.42 -4.37
CA ALA A 66 6.04 -12.82 -4.74
C ALA A 66 7.18 -13.09 -5.74
N ARG A 67 7.75 -12.05 -6.38
CA ARG A 67 8.97 -12.17 -7.19
C ARG A 67 10.16 -12.64 -6.34
N GLY A 68 10.26 -12.20 -5.08
CA GLY A 68 11.31 -12.61 -4.13
C GLY A 68 10.97 -13.79 -3.24
N TRP A 69 9.76 -14.36 -3.33
CA TRP A 69 9.33 -15.47 -2.49
C TRP A 69 9.96 -16.80 -2.89
N SER A 70 10.21 -17.66 -1.91
CA SER A 70 10.50 -19.07 -2.13
C SER A 70 9.29 -19.83 -2.68
N GLU A 71 9.51 -21.03 -3.21
CA GLU A 71 8.45 -21.93 -3.72
C GLU A 71 7.35 -22.20 -2.67
N ALA A 72 7.77 -22.45 -1.41
CA ALA A 72 6.87 -22.71 -0.30
C ALA A 72 5.99 -21.49 0.04
N GLU A 73 6.57 -20.29 -0.02
CA GLU A 73 5.87 -19.02 0.19
C GLU A 73 4.91 -18.70 -0.97
N ARG A 74 5.27 -19.01 -2.22
CA ARG A 74 4.34 -18.87 -3.36
C ARG A 74 3.13 -19.78 -3.21
N LYS A 75 3.36 -21.04 -2.80
CA LYS A 75 2.29 -22.02 -2.58
C LYS A 75 1.35 -21.61 -1.45
N SER A 76 1.88 -21.15 -0.32
CA SER A 76 1.07 -20.71 0.83
C SER A 76 0.40 -19.35 0.59
N GLY A 77 1.12 -18.44 -0.06
CA GLY A 77 0.70 -17.10 -0.40
C GLY A 77 -0.35 -17.05 -1.51
N ARG A 78 -0.50 -18.12 -2.30
CA ARG A 78 -1.46 -18.21 -3.42
C ARG A 78 -1.38 -17.02 -4.38
N ALA A 79 -0.17 -16.56 -4.68
CA ALA A 79 0.09 -15.50 -5.64
C ALA A 79 1.22 -15.91 -6.57
N SER A 80 1.02 -15.74 -7.86
CA SER A 80 2.08 -15.85 -8.85
C SER A 80 2.97 -14.61 -8.81
N ALA A 81 4.24 -14.78 -9.18
CA ALA A 81 5.12 -13.66 -9.41
C ALA A 81 4.56 -12.78 -10.54
N MET A 82 4.70 -11.46 -10.36
CA MET A 82 4.41 -10.47 -11.40
C MET A 82 5.48 -10.53 -12.50
N SER A 83 5.10 -10.34 -13.77
CA SER A 83 6.07 -10.23 -14.87
C SER A 83 6.75 -8.86 -14.86
N ASP A 84 7.90 -8.76 -15.54
CA ASP A 84 8.65 -7.49 -15.63
C ASP A 84 7.86 -6.42 -16.39
N GLU A 85 7.14 -6.80 -17.45
CA GLU A 85 6.27 -5.89 -18.22
C GLU A 85 5.15 -5.29 -17.34
N GLU A 86 4.50 -6.10 -16.50
CA GLU A 86 3.46 -5.61 -15.58
C GLU A 86 4.05 -4.63 -14.55
N VAL A 87 5.29 -4.87 -14.09
CA VAL A 87 6.01 -3.98 -13.17
C VAL A 87 6.28 -2.64 -13.82
N GLU A 88 6.94 -2.65 -14.99
CA GLU A 88 7.32 -1.43 -15.72
C GLU A 88 6.09 -0.55 -16.01
N ARG A 89 4.99 -1.17 -16.43
CA ARG A 89 3.74 -0.44 -16.71
C ARG A 89 3.13 0.19 -15.46
N LEU A 90 3.13 -0.50 -14.33
CA LEU A 90 2.60 0.03 -13.07
C LEU A 90 3.52 1.12 -12.50
N GLU A 91 4.84 0.97 -12.62
CA GLU A 91 5.82 1.99 -12.21
C GLU A 91 5.72 3.26 -13.07
N ALA A 92 5.48 3.13 -14.38
CA ALA A 92 5.23 4.27 -15.26
C ALA A 92 3.99 5.10 -14.85
N LEU A 93 3.05 4.49 -14.12
CA LEU A 93 1.90 5.17 -13.52
C LEU A 93 2.17 5.72 -12.11
N GLY A 94 3.38 5.51 -11.56
CA GLY A 94 3.74 5.94 -10.21
C GLY A 94 3.09 5.08 -9.12
N VAL A 95 2.85 3.79 -9.39
CA VAL A 95 2.30 2.87 -8.38
C VAL A 95 3.35 2.55 -7.33
N ALA A 96 3.08 3.01 -6.11
CA ALA A 96 3.83 2.64 -4.93
C ALA A 96 3.69 1.14 -4.60
N TRP A 97 4.81 0.41 -4.54
CA TRP A 97 4.83 -0.99 -4.09
C TRP A 97 4.65 -1.13 -2.58
N ASP A 98 5.13 -0.14 -1.83
CA ASP A 98 4.86 0.03 -0.40
C ASP A 98 4.30 1.44 -0.10
N PRO A 99 2.99 1.64 -0.23
CA PRO A 99 2.36 2.94 -0.02
C PRO A 99 2.50 3.46 1.42
N LEU A 100 2.65 2.56 2.38
CA LEU A 100 2.83 2.97 3.78
C LEU A 100 4.22 3.52 4.00
N ALA A 101 5.24 2.89 3.41
CA ALA A 101 6.61 3.41 3.41
C ALA A 101 6.68 4.77 2.70
N GLU A 102 6.11 4.90 1.50
CA GLU A 102 6.10 6.18 0.78
C GLU A 102 5.31 7.27 1.52
N GLN A 103 4.16 6.94 2.12
CA GLN A 103 3.44 7.90 2.95
C GLN A 103 4.28 8.30 4.15
N TRP A 104 4.99 7.36 4.78
CA TRP A 104 5.85 7.66 5.91
C TRP A 104 6.96 8.63 5.50
N GLU A 105 7.65 8.39 4.38
CA GLU A 105 8.70 9.27 3.85
C GLU A 105 8.16 10.68 3.56
N ARG A 106 6.99 10.78 2.93
CA ARG A 106 6.32 12.06 2.67
C ARG A 106 6.04 12.83 3.96
N MET A 107 5.43 12.16 4.93
CA MET A 107 5.08 12.77 6.22
C MET A 107 6.33 13.16 7.03
N PHE A 108 7.39 12.37 6.94
CA PHE A 108 8.68 12.69 7.54
C PHE A 108 9.32 13.92 6.88
N GLY A 109 9.27 14.04 5.55
CA GLY A 109 9.72 15.25 4.86
C GLY A 109 8.96 16.51 5.28
N LEU A 110 7.63 16.42 5.44
CA LEU A 110 6.81 17.53 5.96
C LEU A 110 7.20 17.91 7.39
N LEU A 111 7.55 16.93 8.21
CA LEU A 111 8.05 17.17 9.56
C LEU A 111 9.41 17.88 9.56
N GLN A 112 10.34 17.48 8.68
CA GLN A 112 11.63 18.15 8.52
C GLN A 112 11.43 19.62 8.10
N ALA A 113 10.60 19.86 7.09
CA ALA A 113 10.28 21.21 6.62
C ALA A 113 9.64 22.06 7.73
N PHE A 114 8.74 21.48 8.53
CA PHE A 114 8.16 22.16 9.69
C PHE A 114 9.25 22.52 10.72
N GLN A 115 10.14 21.60 11.04
CA GLN A 115 11.21 21.86 12.02
C GLN A 115 12.21 22.91 11.53
N GLU A 116 12.58 22.87 10.25
CA GLU A 116 13.45 23.89 9.64
C GLU A 116 12.83 25.28 9.71
N ARG A 117 11.50 25.38 9.52
CA ARG A 117 10.77 26.64 9.56
C ARG A 117 10.55 27.18 10.97
N GLU A 118 10.13 26.32 11.90
CA GLU A 118 9.73 26.72 13.26
C GLU A 118 10.87 26.61 14.29
N GLY A 119 11.99 25.98 13.92
CA GLY A 119 13.10 25.66 14.81
C GLY A 119 12.84 24.52 15.80
N HIS A 120 11.67 23.87 15.72
CA HIS A 120 11.29 22.76 16.60
C HIS A 120 10.31 21.79 15.93
N ALA A 121 10.23 20.55 16.42
CA ALA A 121 9.28 19.53 15.94
C ALA A 121 8.00 19.42 16.81
N ASN A 122 7.65 20.47 17.58
CA ASN A 122 6.45 20.53 18.43
C ASN A 122 5.17 20.81 17.63
N VAL A 123 4.79 19.89 16.75
CA VAL A 123 3.62 20.04 15.88
C VAL A 123 2.32 19.87 16.69
N PRO A 124 1.39 20.84 16.66
CA PRO A 124 0.07 20.70 17.28
C PRO A 124 -0.72 19.50 16.73
N SER A 125 -1.48 18.80 17.57
CA SER A 125 -2.15 17.54 17.18
C SER A 125 -3.17 17.65 16.03
N ALA A 126 -3.71 18.84 15.78
CA ALA A 126 -4.64 19.14 14.69
C ALA A 126 -3.98 19.83 13.49
N HIS A 127 -2.66 20.06 13.52
CA HIS A 127 -1.92 20.74 12.46
C HIS A 127 -2.00 19.98 11.14
N VAL A 128 -2.20 20.75 10.08
CA VAL A 128 -2.20 20.29 8.68
C VAL A 128 -1.08 21.02 7.95
N GLU A 129 -0.20 20.26 7.31
CA GLU A 129 0.92 20.76 6.50
C GLU A 129 0.72 20.23 5.08
N ASP A 130 0.68 21.10 4.07
CA ASP A 130 0.45 20.73 2.66
C ASP A 130 -0.74 19.78 2.44
N GLY A 131 -1.85 20.02 3.15
CA GLY A 131 -3.07 19.20 3.08
C GLY A 131 -3.02 17.89 3.88
N GLU A 132 -1.87 17.56 4.48
CA GLU A 132 -1.65 16.34 5.24
C GLU A 132 -1.75 16.58 6.75
N LYS A 133 -2.38 15.65 7.48
CA LYS A 133 -2.63 15.78 8.93
C LYS A 133 -1.40 15.43 9.77
N LEU A 134 -0.35 16.24 9.65
CA LEU A 134 0.97 16.04 10.27
C LEU A 134 0.89 15.84 11.79
N GLY A 135 0.09 16.63 12.50
CA GLY A 135 -0.09 16.51 13.94
C GLY A 135 -0.69 15.16 14.37
N SER A 136 -1.67 14.66 13.61
CA SER A 136 -2.28 13.37 13.86
C SER A 136 -1.32 12.21 13.53
N TRP A 137 -0.52 12.36 12.48
CA TRP A 137 0.49 11.38 12.10
C TRP A 137 1.57 11.25 13.18
N LEU A 138 2.11 12.36 13.68
CA LEU A 138 3.09 12.37 14.77
C LEU A 138 2.57 11.71 16.06
N ARG A 139 1.31 11.99 16.44
CA ARG A 139 0.67 11.32 17.58
C ARG A 139 0.63 9.79 17.40
N ASN A 140 0.38 9.33 16.17
CA ASN A 140 0.40 7.90 15.86
C ASN A 140 1.83 7.34 15.94
N GLN A 141 2.85 8.05 15.45
CA GLN A 141 4.25 7.61 15.57
C GLN A 141 4.69 7.47 17.02
N ARG A 142 4.41 8.45 17.89
CA ARG A 142 4.67 8.36 19.34
C ARG A 142 3.97 7.17 20.00
N THR A 143 2.77 6.83 19.53
CA THR A 143 2.04 5.65 20.00
C THR A 143 2.74 4.35 19.57
N ARG A 144 3.21 4.28 18.32
CA ARG A 144 3.98 3.14 17.77
C ARG A 144 5.32 2.96 18.50
N TYR A 145 6.01 4.06 18.81
CA TYR A 145 7.27 4.05 19.57
C TYR A 145 7.09 3.39 20.95
N LYS A 146 6.08 3.84 21.73
CA LYS A 146 5.75 3.25 23.04
C LYS A 146 5.37 1.77 22.96
N ALA A 147 4.90 1.28 21.82
CA ALA A 147 4.53 -0.11 21.60
C ALA A 147 5.73 -1.05 21.33
N ARG A 148 6.95 -0.52 21.16
CA ARG A 148 8.17 -1.34 20.97
C ARG A 148 8.54 -2.12 22.22
N GLY A 149 8.26 -1.58 23.41
CA GLY A 149 8.46 -2.28 24.69
C GLY A 149 7.38 -3.28 25.08
N LEU A 150 6.37 -3.50 24.23
CA LEU A 150 5.26 -4.43 24.49
C LEU A 150 5.44 -5.73 23.69
N SER A 151 5.01 -6.85 24.28
CA SER A 151 4.84 -8.10 23.54
C SER A 151 3.82 -7.95 22.40
N GLU A 152 3.88 -8.81 21.39
CA GLU A 152 2.94 -8.78 20.26
C GLU A 152 1.47 -8.88 20.72
N ALA A 153 1.20 -9.70 21.74
CA ALA A 153 -0.14 -9.85 22.32
C ALA A 153 -0.61 -8.58 23.04
N GLU A 154 0.29 -7.89 23.75
CA GLU A 154 -0.01 -6.61 24.41
C GLU A 154 -0.19 -5.49 23.39
N ARG A 155 0.65 -5.43 22.35
CA ARG A 155 0.50 -4.52 21.23
C ARG A 155 -0.84 -4.71 20.54
N LYS A 156 -1.23 -5.96 20.29
CA LYS A 156 -2.52 -6.29 19.66
C LYS A 156 -3.72 -5.90 20.51
N ARG A 157 -3.65 -6.11 21.83
CA ARG A 157 -4.69 -5.72 22.78
C ARG A 157 -4.82 -4.20 22.95
N ARG A 158 -3.69 -3.50 23.02
CA ARG A 158 -3.64 -2.06 23.35
C ARG A 158 -3.74 -1.15 22.12
N TYR A 159 -3.21 -1.58 20.98
CA TYR A 159 -3.04 -0.77 19.77
C TYR A 159 -3.54 -1.45 18.48
N GLY A 160 -4.18 -2.63 18.58
CA GLY A 160 -4.77 -3.32 17.43
C GLY A 160 -3.73 -3.90 16.46
N ARG A 161 -3.94 -3.76 15.15
CA ARG A 161 -3.05 -4.31 14.10
C ARG A 161 -1.85 -3.40 13.77
N ALA A 162 -1.58 -2.36 14.54
CA ALA A 162 -0.46 -1.48 14.27
C ALA A 162 0.87 -2.26 14.34
N SER A 163 1.62 -2.26 13.24
CA SER A 163 2.97 -2.82 13.20
C SER A 163 3.91 -1.99 14.07
N ALA A 164 4.92 -2.64 14.66
CA ALA A 164 6.00 -1.93 15.32
C ALA A 164 6.67 -0.94 14.34
N MET A 165 7.20 0.14 14.88
CA MET A 165 8.07 1.05 14.14
C MET A 165 9.39 0.33 13.87
N SER A 166 9.93 0.44 12.66
CA SER A 166 11.26 -0.08 12.33
C SER A 166 12.33 0.69 13.11
N ASP A 167 13.50 0.09 13.27
CA ASP A 167 14.61 0.74 13.98
C ASP A 167 15.07 2.00 13.23
N GLU A 168 15.01 2.00 11.90
CA GLU A 168 15.30 3.16 11.06
C GLU A 168 14.26 4.28 11.22
N GLU A 169 12.96 3.95 11.21
CA GLU A 169 11.89 4.93 11.46
C GLU A 169 12.07 5.58 12.84
N VAL A 170 12.57 4.82 13.82
CA VAL A 170 12.89 5.32 15.17
C VAL A 170 14.05 6.29 15.16
N GLU A 171 15.21 5.87 14.66
CA GLU A 171 16.42 6.68 14.64
C GLU A 171 16.17 8.04 13.99
N ARG A 172 15.41 8.04 12.89
CA ARG A 172 15.04 9.25 12.16
C ARG A 172 14.13 10.19 12.97
N LEU A 173 13.18 9.65 13.73
CA LEU A 173 12.33 10.47 14.62
C LEU A 173 13.08 10.95 15.87
N GLU A 174 14.02 10.16 16.39
CA GLU A 174 14.90 10.55 17.49
C GLU A 174 15.82 11.71 17.08
N ALA A 175 16.35 11.68 15.84
CA ALA A 175 17.17 12.76 15.28
C ALA A 175 16.43 14.11 15.21
N LEU A 176 15.10 14.10 15.08
CA LEU A 176 14.25 15.30 15.12
C LEU A 176 13.70 15.61 16.52
N GLY A 177 14.04 14.81 17.54
CA GLY A 177 13.61 14.98 18.93
C GLY A 177 12.12 14.71 19.18
N VAL A 178 11.48 13.85 18.38
CA VAL A 178 10.02 13.60 18.42
C VAL A 178 9.59 12.21 18.89
N ALA A 179 10.54 11.29 19.02
CA ALA A 179 10.32 9.91 19.47
C ALA A 179 9.77 9.81 20.91
#